data_AF-A0AAE7M7M0-F1
#
_entry.id   AF-A0AAE7M7M0-F1
#
_cell.length_a   1.000
_cell.length_b   1.000
_cell.length_c   1.000
_cell.angle_alpha   90.00
_cell.angle_beta   90.00
_cell.angle_gamma   90.00
#
_symmetry.space_group_name_H-M   'P 1'
#
loop_
_entity.id
_entity.type
_entity.pdbx_description
1 polymer ?
#
loop_
_entity_poly.entity_id
_entity_poly.type
_entity_poly.pdbx_seq_one_letter_code
_entity_poly.pdbx_strand_id
1 'polypeptide(L)' 'MRYRGFLLLTQANGTWLVRPERSPMTLLPFRTPTCSLEDVKALIDWRLSESTSLIRSA' A
#
# COMPACT_ATOMS: atom_id res chain seq x y z
N MET A 1 3.20 -7.42 8.55
CA MET A 1 3.29 -8.34 7.38
C MET A 1 3.97 -7.63 6.23
N ARG A 2 4.63 -8.32 5.31
CA ARG A 2 5.24 -7.73 4.11
C ARG A 2 4.42 -8.09 2.87
N TYR A 3 4.23 -7.13 1.96
CA TYR A 3 3.50 -7.35 0.71
C TYR A 3 3.98 -6.37 -0.37
N ARG A 4 4.45 -6.89 -1.51
CA ARG A 4 4.93 -6.12 -2.68
C ARG A 4 5.91 -4.96 -2.33
N GLY A 5 6.77 -5.17 -1.33
CA GLY A 5 7.74 -4.17 -0.85
C GLY A 5 7.17 -3.14 0.14
N PHE A 6 5.95 -3.36 0.63
CA PHE A 6 5.32 -2.57 1.69
C PHE A 6 5.21 -3.39 2.98
N LEU A 7 5.43 -2.70 4.09
CA LEU A 7 5.12 -3.15 5.43
C LEU A 7 3.67 -2.79 5.77
N LEU A 8 2.90 -3.82 6.09
CA LEU A 8 1.52 -3.75 6.58
C LEU A 8 1.53 -3.87 8.11
N LEU A 9 1.11 -2.81 8.77
CA LEU A 9 1.02 -2.72 10.23
C LEU A 9 -0.44 -2.56 10.64
N THR A 10 -1.01 -3.58 11.27
CA THR A 10 -2.35 -3.45 11.87
C THR A 10 -2.28 -2.57 13.11
N GLN A 11 -3.26 -1.70 13.28
CA GLN A 11 -3.40 -0.79 14.42
C GLN A 11 -4.50 -1.28 15.36
N ALA A 12 -4.45 -0.87 16.63
CA ALA A 12 -5.43 -1.29 17.65
C ALA A 12 -6.88 -0.90 17.32
N ASN A 13 -7.08 0.09 16.46
CA ASN A 13 -8.39 0.52 15.96
C ASN A 13 -8.87 -0.27 14.72
N GLY A 14 -8.17 -1.36 14.36
CA GLY A 14 -8.48 -2.21 13.20
C GLY A 14 -8.11 -1.62 11.84
N THR A 15 -7.43 -0.47 11.80
CA THR A 15 -6.90 0.12 10.56
C THR A 15 -5.54 -0.46 10.21
N TRP A 16 -5.10 -0.27 8.96
CA TRP A 16 -3.75 -0.66 8.54
C TRP A 16 -2.92 0.55 8.15
N LEU A 17 -1.68 0.57 8.63
CA LEU A 17 -0.65 1.50 8.20
C LEU A 17 0.25 0.79 7.17
N VAL A 18 0.21 1.28 5.94
CA VAL A 18 0.98 0.78 4.81
C VAL A 18 2.20 1.68 4.62
N ARG A 19 3.40 1.15 4.76
CA ARG A 19 4.65 1.92 4.58
C ARG A 19 5.60 1.20 3.63
N PRO A 20 6.31 1.91 2.75
CA PRO A 20 7.36 1.32 1.92
C PRO A 20 8.53 0.83 2.78
N GLU A 21 9.10 -0.33 2.42
CA GLU A 21 10.26 -0.90 3.14
C GLU A 21 11.59 -0.26 2.72
N ARG A 22 11.66 0.31 1.50
CA ARG A 22 12.87 0.87 0.91
C ARG A 22 12.51 2.21 0.25
N SER A 23 13.35 3.22 0.44
CA SER A 23 13.28 4.50 -0.28
C SER A 23 14.37 4.51 -1.38
N PRO A 24 14.12 5.06 -2.58
CA PRO A 24 12.93 5.79 -3.03
C PRO A 24 11.82 4.84 -3.54
N MET A 25 10.57 5.07 -3.13
CA MET A 25 9.43 4.27 -3.59
C MET A 25 8.32 5.15 -4.18
N THR A 26 7.64 4.61 -5.19
CA THR A 26 6.62 5.24 -6.02
C THR A 26 5.35 5.65 -5.26
N LEU A 27 5.09 5.05 -4.10
CA LEU A 27 3.93 5.32 -3.26
C LEU A 27 4.35 5.73 -1.86
N LEU A 28 3.83 6.88 -1.42
CA LEU A 28 4.00 7.38 -0.06
C LEU A 28 3.26 6.51 0.96
N PRO A 29 3.69 6.51 2.24
CA PRO A 29 2.95 5.87 3.32
C PRO A 29 1.49 6.34 3.38
N PHE A 30 0.56 5.41 3.55
CA PHE A 30 -0.86 5.73 3.70
C PHE A 30 -1.54 4.81 4.72
N ARG A 31 -2.73 5.23 5.17
CA ARG A 31 -3.58 4.43 6.05
C ARG A 31 -4.81 3.92 5.31
N THR A 32 -5.26 2.73 5.67
CA THR A 32 -6.51 2.16 5.18
C THR A 32 -7.61 2.30 6.23
N PRO A 33 -8.89 2.26 5.84
CA PRO A 33 -9.98 2.08 6.79
C PRO A 33 -9.89 0.72 7.51
N THR A 34 -10.83 0.46 8.42
CA THR A 34 -11.06 -0.85 9.01
C THR A 34 -11.47 -1.84 7.94
N CYS A 35 -10.53 -2.68 7.50
CA CYS A 35 -10.75 -3.65 6.44
C CYS A 35 -9.91 -4.91 6.64
N SER A 36 -10.25 -5.95 5.87
CA SER A 36 -9.53 -7.21 5.93
C SER A 36 -8.12 -7.07 5.32
N LEU A 37 -7.25 -8.03 5.63
CA LEU A 37 -5.92 -8.07 5.02
C LEU A 37 -5.98 -8.18 3.49
N GLU A 38 -7.00 -8.86 2.94
CA GLU A 38 -7.19 -9.04 1.50
C GLU A 38 -7.54 -7.72 0.82
N ASP A 39 -8.42 -6.92 1.44
CA ASP A 39 -8.77 -5.58 0.95
C ASP A 39 -7.55 -4.66 0.89
N VAL A 40 -6.68 -4.72 1.91
CA VAL A 40 -5.46 -3.91 1.95
C VAL A 40 -4.50 -4.30 0.83
N LYS A 41 -4.38 -5.59 0.52
CA LYS A 41 -3.56 -6.06 -0.60
C LYS A 41 -4.12 -5.55 -1.92
N ALA A 42 -5.42 -5.73 -2.15
CA ALA A 42 -6.09 -5.25 -3.37
C ALA A 42 -5.94 -3.73 -3.56
N LEU A 43 -6.01 -2.96 -2.47
CA LEU A 43 -5.79 -1.51 -2.51
C LEU A 43 -4.35 -1.15 -2.90
N ILE A 44 -3.36 -1.89 -2.42
CA ILE A 44 -1.95 -1.72 -2.81
C ILE A 44 -1.77 -2.08 -4.29
N ASP A 45 -2.34 -3.20 -4.74
CA ASP A 45 -2.29 -3.61 -6.15
C ASP A 45 -2.87 -2.53 -7.06
N TRP A 46 -4.04 -1.98 -6.69
CA TRP A 46 -4.69 -0.91 -7.44
C TRP A 46 -3.82 0.36 -7.50
N ARG A 47 -3.28 0.83 -6.37
CA ARG A 47 -2.42 2.02 -6.34
C ARG A 47 -1.11 1.83 -7.11
N LEU A 48 -0.53 0.63 -7.07
CA LEU A 48 0.67 0.31 -7.84
C LEU A 48 0.37 0.28 -9.35
N SER A 49 -0.79 -0.23 -9.74
CA SER A 49 -1.25 -0.20 -11.14
C SER A 49 -1.45 1.24 -11.63
N GLU A 50 -2.08 2.10 -10.83
CA GLU A 50 -2.28 3.52 -11.15
C GLU A 50 -0.94 4.26 -11.28
N SER A 51 -0.02 4.04 -10.33
CA SER A 51 1.33 4.66 -10.37
C SER A 51 2.14 4.19 -11.59
N THR A 52 2.03 2.91 -11.95
CA THR A 52 2.71 2.36 -13.14
C THR A 52 2.11 2.93 -14.43
N SER A 53 0.79 3.15 -14.45
CA SER A 53 0.08 3.72 -15.60
C SER A 53 0.47 5.19 -15.83
N LEU A 54 0.63 5.96 -14.77
CA LEU A 54 1.14 7.35 -14.84
C LEU A 54 2.57 7.43 -15.38
N ILE A 55 3.45 6.49 -15.00
CA ILE A 55 4.85 6.47 -15.48
C ILE A 55 4.94 6.05 -16.96
N ARG A 56 4.05 5.18 -17.44
CA ARG A 56 4.08 4.68 -18.83
C ARG A 56 3.52 5.67 -19.85
N SER A 57 2.89 6.75 -19.38
CA SER A 57 2.22 7.75 -20.21
C SER A 57 3.04 9.04 -20.42
N ALA A 58 4.30 9.06 -19.97
CA ALA A 58 5.26 10.17 -20.13
C ALA A 58 6.44 9.73 -21.02
#